data_AF-A0A517PS38-F1
#
_entry.id   AF-A0A517PS38-F1
#
_cell.length_a   1.000
_cell.length_b   1.000
_cell.length_c   1.000
_cell.angle_alpha   90.00
_cell.angle_beta   90.00
_cell.angle_gamma   90.00
#
_symmetry.space_group_name_H-M   'P 1'
#
loop_
_entity.id
_entity.type
_entity.pdbx_description
1 polymer ?
#
loop_
_entity_poly.entity_id
_entity_poly.type
_entity_poly.pdbx_seq_one_letter_code
_entity_poly.pdbx_strand_id
1 'polypeptide(L)'
;MNLYPHLTSVIVFCLVASPMISAGCSEEQPAEPEAQVTREDPPIPTAPPAPVVLTEEDIHERLKKDNPKYQNTAEFGKRQGKIISVNLFNMNVENISALKGLELEYLDLTNCPVSDLSPIKGMKLEQLFLEGTYVTDLRPLQGMPLQVLRMEHTPVSDIAPLEGMPLNQLNLFDTKVKDLSLINTLPLRTLWIPKTEISDISPLKGMLLESLDFEKTKVSDLTPLRGMQILRLNMTGSEVTDLTPLKGMPLQRLIFTPSKITKGIEVIRDNPTLQGIGTNFDNVKAAAEFWQEYDAGKFKKQE
;
A
#
# COMPACT_ATOMS: atom_id res chain seq x y z
N MET A 1 20.62 -0.28 5.37
CA MET A 1 20.93 -1.73 5.44
C MET A 1 19.80 -2.46 4.74
N ASN A 2 20.03 -2.89 3.50
CA ASN A 2 19.06 -3.62 2.67
C ASN A 2 19.37 -5.11 2.72
N LEU A 3 18.37 -5.94 3.01
CA LEU A 3 18.33 -7.37 2.69
C LEU A 3 16.86 -7.81 2.70
N TYR A 4 16.34 -8.34 1.59
CA TYR A 4 15.97 -9.76 1.40
C TYR A 4 15.34 -9.98 -0.01
N PRO A 5 15.44 -11.19 -0.59
CA PRO A 5 15.38 -11.44 -2.04
C PRO A 5 14.13 -12.16 -2.55
N HIS A 6 14.11 -12.32 -3.88
CA HIS A 6 13.13 -12.96 -4.77
C HIS A 6 12.72 -14.41 -4.44
N LEU A 7 11.46 -14.75 -4.76
CA LEU A 7 10.96 -16.12 -4.90
C LEU A 7 10.39 -16.31 -6.31
N THR A 8 10.94 -17.26 -7.07
CA THR A 8 10.42 -17.74 -8.36
C THR A 8 9.67 -19.06 -8.13
N SER A 9 8.51 -19.22 -8.77
CA SER A 9 7.76 -20.48 -8.77
C SER A 9 7.48 -20.92 -10.20
N VAL A 10 7.91 -22.15 -10.52
CA VAL A 10 7.83 -22.83 -11.82
C VAL A 10 6.60 -23.74 -11.79
N ILE A 11 5.72 -23.63 -12.79
CA ILE A 11 4.59 -24.55 -13.00
C ILE A 11 4.92 -25.54 -14.11
N VAL A 12 4.78 -26.82 -13.79
CA VAL A 12 5.03 -28.00 -14.65
C VAL A 12 3.78 -28.33 -15.47
N PHE A 13 3.92 -28.50 -16.79
CA PHE A 13 2.87 -29.04 -17.67
C PHE A 13 3.15 -30.52 -17.98
N CYS A 14 2.16 -31.38 -17.76
CA CYS A 14 2.18 -32.80 -18.14
C CYS A 14 1.70 -32.97 -19.59
N LEU A 15 2.52 -33.61 -20.43
CA LEU A 15 2.16 -34.14 -21.75
C LEU A 15 2.04 -35.67 -21.64
N VAL A 16 0.92 -36.23 -22.08
CA VAL A 16 0.80 -37.67 -22.38
C VAL A 16 0.53 -37.82 -23.87
N ALA A 17 1.37 -38.63 -24.50
CA ALA A 17 1.30 -39.05 -25.89
C ALA A 17 0.95 -40.55 -25.97
N SER A 18 0.47 -41.00 -27.14
CA SER A 18 0.53 -42.35 -27.76
C SER A 18 -0.79 -42.70 -28.50
N PRO A 19 -0.84 -43.68 -29.45
CA PRO A 19 -0.68 -43.40 -30.88
C PRO A 19 -1.66 -44.15 -31.83
N MET A 20 -1.55 -43.83 -33.14
CA MET A 20 -1.76 -44.62 -34.37
C MET A 20 -2.66 -45.88 -34.38
N ILE A 21 -3.62 -45.90 -35.31
CA ILE A 21 -4.13 -47.13 -35.98
C ILE A 21 -4.22 -46.89 -37.50
N SER A 22 -3.93 -47.97 -38.22
CA SER A 22 -3.59 -48.15 -39.64
C SER A 22 -4.76 -48.24 -40.62
N ALA A 23 -4.47 -47.79 -41.85
CA ALA A 23 -4.84 -48.24 -43.21
C ALA A 23 -6.28 -48.69 -43.58
N GLY A 24 -6.74 -48.13 -44.70
CA GLY A 24 -7.73 -48.72 -45.61
C GLY A 24 -7.62 -48.07 -47.00
N CYS A 25 -7.23 -48.87 -48.01
CA CYS A 25 -7.19 -48.49 -49.42
C CYS A 25 -8.57 -48.58 -50.06
N SER A 26 -8.89 -47.65 -50.98
CA SER A 26 -9.82 -47.86 -52.10
C SER A 26 -9.51 -46.85 -53.20
N GLU A 27 -9.25 -47.33 -54.42
CA GLU A 27 -9.12 -46.56 -55.65
C GLU A 27 -10.51 -46.25 -56.23
N GLU A 28 -10.73 -45.05 -56.81
CA GLU A 28 -11.47 -44.91 -58.08
C GLU A 28 -11.34 -43.51 -58.74
N GLN A 29 -10.86 -43.55 -59.99
CA GLN A 29 -11.17 -42.75 -61.19
C GLN A 29 -10.81 -41.25 -61.35
N PRO A 30 -10.20 -40.83 -62.49
CA PRO A 30 -9.72 -39.47 -62.70
C PRO A 30 -10.81 -38.53 -63.24
N ALA A 31 -10.90 -37.34 -62.66
CA ALA A 31 -11.73 -36.23 -63.14
C ALA A 31 -11.05 -35.46 -64.29
N GLU A 32 -11.86 -35.00 -65.25
CA GLU A 32 -11.48 -34.15 -66.39
C GLU A 32 -10.86 -32.80 -65.95
N PRO A 33 -10.02 -32.16 -66.80
CA PRO A 33 -9.33 -30.93 -66.42
C PRO A 33 -10.28 -29.73 -66.41
N GLU A 34 -10.64 -29.25 -65.21
CA GLU A 34 -11.30 -27.96 -65.03
C GLU A 34 -10.34 -26.80 -65.34
N ALA A 35 -10.85 -25.81 -66.07
CA ALA A 35 -10.13 -24.61 -66.49
C ALA A 35 -9.61 -23.81 -65.27
N GLN A 36 -8.31 -23.54 -65.24
CA GLN A 36 -7.66 -22.70 -64.24
C GLN A 36 -8.11 -21.24 -64.39
N VAL A 37 -9.09 -20.83 -63.58
CA VAL A 37 -9.36 -19.42 -63.31
C VAL A 37 -8.39 -18.99 -62.21
N THR A 38 -7.41 -18.16 -62.55
CA THR A 38 -6.52 -17.50 -61.58
C THR A 38 -7.36 -16.59 -60.69
N ARG A 39 -7.76 -17.07 -59.51
CA ARG A 39 -8.25 -16.23 -58.43
C ARG A 39 -7.03 -15.62 -57.75
N GLU A 40 -6.86 -14.31 -57.87
CA GLU A 40 -5.95 -13.58 -56.99
C GLU A 40 -6.51 -13.67 -55.57
N ASP A 41 -5.72 -14.21 -54.65
CA ASP A 41 -6.08 -14.21 -53.23
C ASP A 41 -6.21 -12.77 -52.75
N PRO A 42 -7.28 -12.42 -52.02
CA PRO A 42 -7.41 -11.09 -51.43
C PRO A 42 -6.20 -10.81 -50.52
N PRO A 43 -5.69 -9.57 -50.48
CA PRO A 43 -4.52 -9.25 -49.67
C PRO A 43 -4.78 -9.65 -48.22
N ILE A 44 -3.86 -10.44 -47.66
CA ILE A 44 -3.88 -10.83 -46.24
C ILE A 44 -4.01 -9.55 -45.42
N PRO A 45 -5.03 -9.40 -44.56
CA PRO A 45 -5.15 -8.25 -43.69
C PRO A 45 -3.85 -8.13 -42.88
N THR A 46 -3.12 -7.02 -43.07
CA THR A 46 -1.92 -6.75 -42.28
C THR A 46 -2.30 -6.81 -40.82
N ALA A 47 -1.61 -7.67 -40.04
CA ALA A 47 -1.83 -7.75 -38.61
C ALA A 47 -1.81 -6.34 -38.00
N PRO A 48 -2.69 -6.03 -37.04
CA PRO A 48 -2.67 -4.75 -36.36
C PRO A 48 -1.26 -4.46 -35.86
N PRO A 49 -0.75 -3.22 -36.00
CA PRO A 49 0.56 -2.88 -35.46
C PRO A 49 0.62 -3.32 -34.00
N ALA A 50 1.73 -3.97 -33.62
CA ALA A 50 1.93 -4.41 -32.25
C ALA A 50 1.70 -3.23 -31.29
N PRO A 51 1.09 -3.44 -30.12
CA PRO A 51 0.87 -2.38 -29.15
C PRO A 51 2.18 -1.64 -28.90
N VAL A 52 2.16 -0.31 -28.95
CA VAL A 52 3.35 0.51 -28.68
C VAL A 52 3.74 0.29 -27.22
N VAL A 53 4.79 -0.50 -26.99
CA VAL A 53 5.38 -0.69 -25.66
C VAL A 53 6.30 0.50 -25.40
N LEU A 54 5.93 1.36 -24.45
CA LEU A 54 6.75 2.51 -24.08
C LEU A 54 8.06 2.04 -23.43
N THR A 55 9.18 2.55 -23.92
CA THR A 55 10.50 2.34 -23.30
C THR A 55 10.72 3.30 -22.12
N GLU A 56 11.83 3.12 -21.39
CA GLU A 56 12.22 4.06 -20.32
C GLU A 56 12.55 5.44 -20.90
N GLU A 57 13.22 5.47 -22.06
CA GLU A 57 13.53 6.69 -22.80
C GLU A 57 12.25 7.41 -23.23
N ASP A 58 11.26 6.69 -23.76
CA ASP A 58 9.96 7.28 -24.13
C ASP A 58 9.29 7.95 -22.92
N ILE A 59 9.34 7.31 -21.74
CA ILE A 59 8.74 7.85 -20.51
C ILE A 59 9.55 9.07 -20.02
N HIS A 60 10.88 9.01 -20.05
CA HIS A 60 11.72 10.15 -19.70
C HIS A 60 11.44 11.36 -20.59
N GLU A 61 11.35 11.17 -21.91
CA GLU A 61 11.05 12.25 -22.85
C GLU A 61 9.68 12.88 -22.57
N ARG A 62 8.66 12.05 -22.33
CA ARG A 62 7.31 12.51 -21.96
C ARG A 62 7.29 13.25 -20.64
N LEU A 63 7.94 12.72 -19.61
CA LEU A 63 8.06 13.37 -18.30
C LEU A 63 8.79 14.70 -18.42
N LYS A 64 9.90 14.76 -19.16
CA LYS A 64 10.70 15.97 -19.36
C LYS A 64 9.92 17.04 -20.13
N LYS A 65 9.12 16.62 -21.12
CA LYS A 65 8.24 17.51 -21.89
C LYS A 65 7.22 18.20 -20.99
N ASP A 66 6.58 17.46 -20.10
CA ASP A 66 5.54 18.00 -19.21
C ASP A 66 6.12 18.62 -17.92
N ASN A 67 7.37 18.31 -17.59
CA ASN A 67 8.06 18.78 -16.38
C ASN A 67 9.49 19.25 -16.73
N PRO A 68 9.69 20.49 -17.22
CA PRO A 68 10.98 20.94 -17.74
C PRO A 68 12.17 20.84 -16.75
N LYS A 69 11.90 20.86 -15.44
CA LYS A 69 12.91 20.73 -14.36
C LYS A 69 13.30 19.28 -14.05
N TYR A 70 12.52 18.30 -14.49
CA TYR A 70 12.80 16.88 -14.30
C TYR A 70 14.17 16.50 -14.91
N GLN A 71 14.96 15.65 -14.25
CA GLN A 71 16.36 15.41 -14.63
C GLN A 71 16.63 14.04 -15.27
N ASN A 72 15.59 13.34 -15.75
CA ASN A 72 15.71 11.98 -16.31
C ASN A 72 16.32 10.97 -15.32
N THR A 73 15.96 11.09 -14.05
CA THR A 73 16.48 10.26 -12.95
C THR A 73 15.46 9.24 -12.44
N ALA A 74 14.33 9.07 -13.11
CA ALA A 74 13.33 8.06 -12.73
C ALA A 74 13.96 6.67 -12.79
N GLU A 75 13.64 5.85 -11.80
CA GLU A 75 14.02 4.44 -11.82
C GLU A 75 12.83 3.59 -12.24
N PHE A 76 13.07 2.60 -13.08
CA PHE A 76 12.05 1.71 -13.62
C PHE A 76 12.33 0.27 -13.19
N GLY A 77 11.29 -0.42 -12.73
CA GLY A 77 11.34 -1.87 -12.55
C GLY A 77 10.59 -2.55 -13.67
N LYS A 78 11.19 -3.64 -14.18
CA LYS A 78 10.65 -4.40 -15.31
C LYS A 78 10.37 -5.84 -14.91
N ARG A 79 9.31 -6.40 -15.49
CA ARG A 79 9.01 -7.83 -15.45
C ARG A 79 8.77 -8.31 -16.87
N GLN A 80 9.57 -9.27 -17.33
CA GLN A 80 9.52 -9.79 -18.70
C GLN A 80 9.60 -8.67 -19.77
N GLY A 81 10.46 -7.67 -19.54
CA GLY A 81 10.65 -6.53 -20.44
C GLY A 81 9.61 -5.40 -20.34
N LYS A 82 8.49 -5.63 -19.64
CA LYS A 82 7.45 -4.63 -19.41
C LYS A 82 7.74 -3.81 -18.16
N ILE A 83 7.61 -2.49 -18.25
CA ILE A 83 7.72 -1.59 -17.09
C ILE A 83 6.50 -1.79 -16.20
N ILE A 84 6.75 -2.20 -14.95
CA ILE A 84 5.72 -2.46 -13.93
C ILE A 84 5.87 -1.54 -12.71
N SER A 85 7.01 -0.87 -12.55
CA SER A 85 7.21 0.07 -11.46
C SER A 85 7.93 1.32 -11.93
N VAL A 86 7.55 2.45 -11.36
CA VAL A 86 8.18 3.75 -11.60
C VAL A 86 8.45 4.41 -10.25
N ASN A 87 9.68 4.84 -10.03
CA ASN A 87 10.09 5.62 -8.88
C ASN A 87 10.41 7.06 -9.29
N LEU A 88 9.64 8.02 -8.77
CA LEU A 88 9.81 9.45 -8.98
C LEU A 88 10.14 10.21 -7.67
N PHE A 89 10.59 9.50 -6.63
CA PHE A 89 10.95 10.08 -5.34
C PHE A 89 11.82 11.33 -5.47
N ASN A 90 11.35 12.46 -4.91
CA ASN A 90 12.06 13.75 -4.90
C ASN A 90 12.47 14.30 -6.28
N MET A 91 11.73 13.97 -7.35
CA MET A 91 12.09 14.38 -8.71
C MET A 91 11.39 15.66 -9.20
N ASN A 92 10.66 16.36 -8.33
CA ASN A 92 9.91 17.59 -8.65
C ASN A 92 9.02 17.42 -9.90
N VAL A 93 8.37 16.26 -10.03
CA VAL A 93 7.39 15.99 -11.09
C VAL A 93 6.03 16.47 -10.63
N GLU A 94 5.36 17.28 -11.45
CA GLU A 94 4.01 17.78 -11.17
C GLU A 94 2.98 17.07 -12.04
N ASN A 95 3.29 16.96 -13.34
CA ASN A 95 2.41 16.37 -14.33
C ASN A 95 2.86 14.93 -14.65
N ILE A 96 2.04 13.97 -14.27
CA ILE A 96 2.28 12.54 -14.48
C ILE A 96 1.54 11.97 -15.71
N SER A 97 1.11 12.81 -16.66
CA SER A 97 0.38 12.37 -17.86
C SER A 97 1.16 11.35 -18.69
N ALA A 98 2.50 11.42 -18.63
CA ALA A 98 3.43 10.47 -19.23
C ALA A 98 3.18 9.01 -18.80
N LEU A 99 2.59 8.78 -17.61
CA LEU A 99 2.32 7.45 -17.09
C LEU A 99 1.01 6.85 -17.61
N LYS A 100 0.15 7.66 -18.26
CA LYS A 100 -1.19 7.23 -18.67
C LYS A 100 -1.14 6.02 -19.59
N GLY A 101 -1.93 4.99 -19.25
CA GLY A 101 -2.05 3.75 -20.02
C GLY A 101 -0.95 2.72 -19.75
N LEU A 102 0.01 3.01 -18.87
CA LEU A 102 0.92 2.00 -18.35
C LEU A 102 0.18 1.03 -17.41
N GLU A 103 0.66 -0.20 -17.33
CA GLU A 103 0.15 -1.22 -16.41
C GLU A 103 1.10 -1.34 -15.21
N LEU A 104 1.20 -0.26 -14.44
CA LEU A 104 2.05 -0.22 -13.25
C LEU A 104 1.40 -0.98 -12.09
N GLU A 105 2.25 -1.64 -11.31
CA GLU A 105 1.96 -2.31 -10.03
C GLU A 105 2.50 -1.49 -8.84
N TYR A 106 3.55 -0.70 -9.06
CA TYR A 106 4.16 0.17 -8.06
C TYR A 106 4.40 1.56 -8.63
N LEU A 107 4.05 2.59 -7.85
CA LEU A 107 4.36 3.98 -8.18
C LEU A 107 4.75 4.76 -6.93
N ASP A 108 5.92 5.38 -6.98
CA ASP A 108 6.40 6.29 -5.93
C ASP A 108 6.42 7.73 -6.45
N LEU A 109 5.59 8.58 -5.88
CA LEU A 109 5.50 10.03 -6.15
C LEU A 109 5.92 10.86 -4.93
N THR A 110 6.62 10.25 -3.97
CA THR A 110 7.02 10.91 -2.73
C THR A 110 7.79 12.21 -3.02
N ASN A 111 7.42 13.29 -2.33
CA ASN A 111 7.97 14.63 -2.46
C ASN A 111 7.95 15.18 -3.90
N CYS A 112 6.91 14.83 -4.66
CA CYS A 112 6.60 15.46 -5.94
C CYS A 112 5.37 16.36 -5.80
N PRO A 113 5.34 17.57 -6.40
CA PRO A 113 4.20 18.49 -6.33
C PRO A 113 2.95 18.03 -7.12
N VAL A 114 2.71 16.72 -7.23
CA VAL A 114 1.55 16.14 -7.92
C VAL A 114 0.27 16.47 -7.17
N SER A 115 -0.76 16.89 -7.90
CA SER A 115 -2.11 17.12 -7.36
C SER A 115 -3.19 16.32 -8.09
N ASP A 116 -2.94 15.94 -9.35
CA ASP A 116 -3.88 15.18 -10.20
C ASP A 116 -3.45 13.72 -10.36
N LEU A 117 -4.30 12.80 -9.87
CA LEU A 117 -4.14 11.36 -10.03
C LEU A 117 -4.92 10.78 -11.22
N SER A 118 -5.61 11.60 -12.01
CA SER A 118 -6.38 11.14 -13.18
C SER A 118 -5.57 10.30 -14.19
N PRO A 119 -4.26 10.53 -14.42
CA PRO A 119 -3.48 9.71 -15.36
C PRO A 119 -3.30 8.25 -14.93
N ILE A 120 -3.41 7.95 -13.62
CA ILE A 120 -3.22 6.60 -13.07
C ILE A 120 -4.54 5.85 -12.80
N LYS A 121 -5.68 6.46 -13.15
CA LYS A 121 -7.01 5.87 -12.93
C LYS A 121 -7.12 4.51 -13.62
N GLY A 122 -7.58 3.51 -12.86
CA GLY A 122 -7.83 2.16 -13.36
C GLY A 122 -6.59 1.30 -13.60
N MET A 123 -5.40 1.77 -13.19
CA MET A 123 -4.20 0.96 -13.18
C MET A 123 -4.29 -0.17 -12.15
N LYS A 124 -3.45 -1.19 -12.31
CA LYS A 124 -3.37 -2.33 -11.37
C LYS A 124 -2.32 -2.09 -10.29
N LEU A 125 -2.24 -0.86 -9.78
CA LEU A 125 -1.30 -0.51 -8.71
C LEU A 125 -1.64 -1.30 -7.44
N GLU A 126 -0.66 -1.99 -6.90
CA GLU A 126 -0.70 -2.66 -5.60
C GLU A 126 -0.09 -1.76 -4.51
N GLN A 127 0.86 -0.90 -4.87
CA GLN A 127 1.50 0.03 -3.96
C GLN A 127 1.59 1.43 -4.58
N LEU A 128 1.16 2.44 -3.81
CA LEU A 128 1.20 3.83 -4.22
C LEU A 128 1.68 4.71 -3.06
N PHE A 129 2.78 5.43 -3.28
CA PHE A 129 3.33 6.38 -2.31
C PHE A 129 3.15 7.81 -2.82
N LEU A 130 2.48 8.62 -2.00
CA LEU A 130 2.07 10.00 -2.25
C LEU A 130 2.56 10.95 -1.15
N GLU A 131 3.52 10.52 -0.33
CA GLU A 131 4.06 11.33 0.77
C GLU A 131 4.51 12.71 0.29
N GLY A 132 4.08 13.78 0.97
CA GLY A 132 4.49 15.15 0.64
C GLY A 132 3.99 15.66 -0.73
N THR A 133 2.98 15.02 -1.32
CA THR A 133 2.32 15.50 -2.55
C THR A 133 1.20 16.51 -2.23
N TYR A 134 0.63 17.13 -3.27
CA TYR A 134 -0.49 18.08 -3.14
C TYR A 134 -1.85 17.44 -3.49
N VAL A 135 -1.94 16.10 -3.45
CA VAL A 135 -3.16 15.36 -3.74
C VAL A 135 -4.25 15.71 -2.71
N THR A 136 -5.44 16.01 -3.22
CA THR A 136 -6.65 16.23 -2.40
C THR A 136 -7.77 15.26 -2.74
N ASP A 137 -7.80 14.75 -3.98
CA ASP A 137 -8.88 13.93 -4.52
C ASP A 137 -8.40 12.49 -4.77
N LEU A 138 -9.00 11.54 -4.03
CA LEU A 138 -8.70 10.11 -4.16
C LEU A 138 -9.65 9.37 -5.11
N ARG A 139 -10.65 10.02 -5.71
CA ARG A 139 -11.59 9.37 -6.65
C ARG A 139 -10.92 8.61 -7.79
N PRO A 140 -9.77 9.04 -8.36
CA PRO A 140 -9.06 8.25 -9.35
C PRO A 140 -8.60 6.86 -8.87
N LEU A 141 -8.48 6.65 -7.55
CA LEU A 141 -8.05 5.40 -6.94
C LEU A 141 -9.16 4.38 -6.71
N GLN A 142 -10.43 4.79 -6.84
CA GLN A 142 -11.58 3.98 -6.48
C GLN A 142 -11.58 2.64 -7.24
N GLY A 143 -11.68 1.54 -6.48
CA GLY A 143 -11.74 0.17 -7.02
C GLY A 143 -10.40 -0.39 -7.51
N MET A 144 -9.30 0.33 -7.32
CA MET A 144 -7.96 -0.18 -7.65
C MET A 144 -7.51 -1.27 -6.67
N PRO A 145 -6.66 -2.23 -7.08
CA PRO A 145 -6.21 -3.33 -6.23
C PRO A 145 -5.10 -2.93 -5.24
N LEU A 146 -5.14 -1.70 -4.72
CA LEU A 146 -4.12 -1.18 -3.82
C LEU A 146 -4.13 -1.94 -2.50
N GLN A 147 -2.95 -2.42 -2.12
CA GLN A 147 -2.68 -3.08 -0.84
C GLN A 147 -1.99 -2.15 0.13
N VAL A 148 -1.13 -1.26 -0.37
CA VAL A 148 -0.39 -0.27 0.41
C VAL A 148 -0.63 1.13 -0.15
N LEU A 149 -1.16 2.02 0.68
CA LEU A 149 -1.31 3.44 0.37
C LEU A 149 -0.62 4.28 1.44
N ARG A 150 0.35 5.08 1.01
CA ARG A 150 1.06 6.05 1.85
C ARG A 150 0.78 7.45 1.31
N MET A 151 0.24 8.33 2.14
CA MET A 151 -0.12 9.69 1.76
C MET A 151 0.11 10.68 2.90
N GLU A 152 1.21 10.45 3.62
CA GLU A 152 1.68 11.31 4.71
C GLU A 152 1.87 12.74 4.22
N HIS A 153 1.57 13.72 5.06
CA HIS A 153 1.74 15.14 4.74
C HIS A 153 0.99 15.61 3.48
N THR A 154 -0.13 14.96 3.14
CA THR A 154 -1.01 15.41 2.04
C THR A 154 -2.23 16.17 2.55
N PRO A 155 -2.81 17.09 1.77
CA PRO A 155 -4.01 17.83 2.15
C PRO A 155 -5.32 17.00 2.05
N VAL A 156 -5.24 15.68 1.87
CA VAL A 156 -6.39 14.76 1.81
C VAL A 156 -7.23 14.88 3.09
N SER A 157 -8.55 14.96 2.92
CA SER A 157 -9.53 15.02 4.02
C SER A 157 -10.65 14.00 3.91
N ASP A 158 -10.90 13.48 2.70
CA ASP A 158 -11.94 12.50 2.41
C ASP A 158 -11.30 11.18 1.96
N ILE A 159 -11.66 10.10 2.65
CA ILE A 159 -11.22 8.73 2.37
C ILE A 159 -12.34 7.84 1.82
N ALA A 160 -13.54 8.38 1.56
CA ALA A 160 -14.65 7.62 1.00
C ALA A 160 -14.32 6.88 -0.31
N PRO A 161 -13.47 7.42 -1.22
CA PRO A 161 -13.06 6.67 -2.41
C PRO A 161 -12.32 5.36 -2.12
N LEU A 162 -11.85 5.15 -0.89
CA LEU A 162 -11.14 3.94 -0.49
C LEU A 162 -12.06 2.79 -0.07
N GLU A 163 -13.37 3.02 0.06
CA GLU A 163 -14.33 2.05 0.59
C GLU A 163 -14.23 0.68 -0.10
N GLY A 164 -14.11 -0.39 0.71
CA GLY A 164 -14.05 -1.77 0.24
C GLY A 164 -12.78 -2.16 -0.53
N MET A 165 -11.77 -1.29 -0.61
CA MET A 165 -10.50 -1.62 -1.27
C MET A 165 -9.68 -2.64 -0.46
N PRO A 166 -8.82 -3.46 -1.11
CA PRO A 166 -8.06 -4.52 -0.45
C PRO A 166 -6.82 -4.01 0.32
N LEU A 167 -6.91 -2.83 0.93
CA LEU A 167 -5.80 -2.20 1.65
C LEU A 167 -5.47 -2.98 2.91
N ASN A 168 -4.21 -3.41 3.03
CA ASN A 168 -3.66 -4.01 4.25
C ASN A 168 -2.86 -2.99 5.07
N GLN A 169 -2.38 -1.91 4.45
CA GLN A 169 -1.61 -0.83 5.08
C GLN A 169 -2.07 0.53 4.58
N LEU A 170 -2.37 1.42 5.52
CA LEU A 170 -2.77 2.80 5.25
C LEU A 170 -2.03 3.77 6.18
N ASN A 171 -1.36 4.77 5.60
CA ASN A 171 -0.75 5.86 6.35
C ASN A 171 -1.44 7.20 6.06
N LEU A 172 -2.02 7.79 7.11
CA LEU A 172 -2.72 9.08 7.15
C LEU A 172 -1.96 10.13 7.97
N PHE A 173 -0.68 9.91 8.28
CA PHE A 173 0.13 10.82 9.08
C PHE A 173 0.03 12.26 8.57
N ASP A 174 -0.35 13.17 9.47
CA ASP A 174 -0.41 14.61 9.18
C ASP A 174 -1.28 14.96 7.95
N THR A 175 -2.37 14.21 7.76
CA THR A 175 -3.43 14.53 6.79
C THR A 175 -4.56 15.29 7.47
N LYS A 176 -5.55 15.76 6.68
CA LYS A 176 -6.73 16.48 7.17
C LYS A 176 -7.92 15.56 7.46
N VAL A 177 -7.73 14.24 7.46
CA VAL A 177 -8.78 13.26 7.73
C VAL A 177 -9.23 13.37 9.20
N LYS A 178 -10.54 13.38 9.41
CA LYS A 178 -11.16 13.44 10.75
C LYS A 178 -12.14 12.31 11.02
N ASP A 179 -12.71 11.73 9.97
CA ASP A 179 -13.71 10.67 10.05
C ASP A 179 -13.10 9.32 9.64
N LEU A 180 -13.28 8.31 10.49
CA LEU A 180 -12.86 6.94 10.26
C LEU A 180 -14.05 5.99 10.03
N SER A 181 -15.26 6.50 9.85
CA SER A 181 -16.50 5.71 9.75
C SER A 181 -16.42 4.52 8.77
N LEU A 182 -15.71 4.69 7.64
CA LEU A 182 -15.56 3.68 6.59
C LEU A 182 -14.35 2.74 6.77
N ILE A 183 -13.50 2.97 7.77
CA ILE A 183 -12.23 2.23 7.94
C ILE A 183 -12.45 0.72 8.17
N ASN A 184 -13.61 0.34 8.71
CA ASN A 184 -13.99 -1.06 8.97
C ASN A 184 -14.32 -1.85 7.70
N THR A 185 -14.46 -1.17 6.54
CA THR A 185 -14.64 -1.81 5.23
C THR A 185 -13.31 -2.30 4.65
N LEU A 186 -12.18 -1.87 5.23
CA LEU A 186 -10.85 -2.18 4.76
C LEU A 186 -10.24 -3.35 5.56
N PRO A 187 -9.56 -4.31 4.91
CA PRO A 187 -8.93 -5.44 5.58
C PRO A 187 -7.56 -5.08 6.22
N LEU A 188 -7.45 -3.90 6.83
CA LEU A 188 -6.19 -3.37 7.35
C LEU A 188 -5.55 -4.27 8.41
N ARG A 189 -4.23 -4.35 8.35
CA ARG A 189 -3.34 -4.88 9.39
C ARG A 189 -2.51 -3.78 10.04
N THR A 190 -2.21 -2.73 9.28
CA THR A 190 -1.44 -1.58 9.74
C THR A 190 -2.19 -0.30 9.44
N LEU A 191 -2.43 0.50 10.48
CA LEU A 191 -3.03 1.82 10.37
C LEU A 191 -2.19 2.83 11.14
N TRP A 192 -1.79 3.90 10.44
CA TRP A 192 -1.09 5.02 11.03
C TRP A 192 -1.90 6.29 10.79
N ILE A 193 -2.33 6.93 11.87
CA ILE A 193 -3.04 8.21 11.87
C ILE A 193 -2.38 9.31 12.74
N PRO A 194 -1.04 9.35 12.91
CA PRO A 194 -0.44 10.33 13.80
C PRO A 194 -0.67 11.76 13.32
N LYS A 195 -0.71 12.72 14.26
CA LYS A 195 -0.93 14.16 14.01
C LYS A 195 -2.18 14.50 13.19
N THR A 196 -3.18 13.63 13.18
CA THR A 196 -4.51 13.94 12.63
C THR A 196 -5.41 14.54 13.70
N GLU A 197 -6.55 15.09 13.30
CA GLU A 197 -7.56 15.59 14.23
C GLU A 197 -8.53 14.50 14.73
N ILE A 198 -8.23 13.23 14.48
CA ILE A 198 -9.07 12.10 14.87
C ILE A 198 -9.17 12.01 16.40
N SER A 199 -10.39 11.83 16.89
CA SER A 199 -10.70 11.61 18.32
C SER A 199 -11.49 10.34 18.57
N ASP A 200 -12.30 9.90 17.61
CA ASP A 200 -13.11 8.70 17.71
C ASP A 200 -12.47 7.54 16.94
N ILE A 201 -12.14 6.47 17.66
CA ILE A 201 -11.64 5.20 17.12
C ILE A 201 -12.65 4.06 17.25
N SER A 202 -13.92 4.36 17.57
CA SER A 202 -15.01 3.39 17.59
C SER A 202 -15.13 2.55 16.31
N PRO A 203 -14.85 3.08 15.10
CA PRO A 203 -14.88 2.27 13.88
C PRO A 203 -13.82 1.16 13.83
N LEU A 204 -12.76 1.21 14.66
CA LEU A 204 -11.71 0.19 14.68
C LEU A 204 -12.13 -1.12 15.37
N LYS A 205 -13.27 -1.12 16.07
CA LYS A 205 -13.72 -2.25 16.89
C LYS A 205 -13.80 -3.53 16.05
N GLY A 206 -13.09 -4.56 16.49
CA GLY A 206 -13.12 -5.89 15.88
C GLY A 206 -12.27 -6.05 14.62
N MET A 207 -11.56 -4.99 14.18
CA MET A 207 -10.59 -5.11 13.10
C MET A 207 -9.41 -6.00 13.52
N LEU A 208 -8.75 -6.60 12.52
CA LEU A 208 -7.59 -7.48 12.73
C LEU A 208 -6.27 -6.70 12.66
N LEU A 209 -6.22 -5.50 13.26
CA LEU A 209 -5.02 -4.67 13.27
C LEU A 209 -3.91 -5.32 14.11
N GLU A 210 -2.71 -5.38 13.53
CA GLU A 210 -1.47 -5.80 14.21
C GLU A 210 -0.66 -4.58 14.69
N SER A 211 -0.75 -3.47 13.95
CA SER A 211 -0.05 -2.22 14.25
C SER A 211 -0.98 -1.03 14.14
N LEU A 212 -1.01 -0.22 15.20
CA LEU A 212 -1.81 1.00 15.27
C LEU A 212 -0.97 2.14 15.86
N ASP A 213 -0.92 3.26 15.13
CA ASP A 213 -0.30 4.50 15.60
C ASP A 213 -1.30 5.65 15.52
N PHE A 214 -1.58 6.28 16.66
CA PHE A 214 -2.36 7.51 16.76
C PHE A 214 -1.64 8.55 17.63
N GLU A 215 -0.31 8.64 17.51
CA GLU A 215 0.50 9.66 18.16
C GLU A 215 -0.06 11.07 17.88
N LYS A 216 -0.12 11.93 18.91
CA LYS A 216 -0.54 13.34 18.79
C LYS A 216 -1.93 13.51 18.14
N THR A 217 -2.85 12.61 18.45
CA THR A 217 -4.27 12.72 18.12
C THR A 217 -5.09 13.13 19.34
N LYS A 218 -6.41 13.32 19.17
CA LYS A 218 -7.34 13.67 20.26
C LYS A 218 -8.01 12.44 20.89
N VAL A 219 -7.52 11.24 20.58
CA VAL A 219 -8.07 9.97 21.10
C VAL A 219 -7.88 9.90 22.62
N SER A 220 -8.95 9.54 23.33
CA SER A 220 -8.94 9.38 24.80
C SER A 220 -9.54 8.05 25.28
N ASP A 221 -10.48 7.47 24.53
CA ASP A 221 -11.13 6.21 24.86
C ASP A 221 -10.52 5.03 24.09
N LEU A 222 -9.91 4.09 24.83
CA LEU A 222 -9.36 2.85 24.28
C LEU A 222 -10.36 1.68 24.30
N THR A 223 -11.60 1.88 24.75
CA THR A 223 -12.65 0.85 24.78
C THR A 223 -12.80 0.10 23.45
N PRO A 224 -12.76 0.75 22.27
CA PRO A 224 -12.87 0.05 20.99
C PRO A 224 -11.76 -1.00 20.76
N LEU A 225 -10.61 -0.88 21.43
CA LEU A 225 -9.47 -1.77 21.27
C LEU A 225 -9.53 -3.06 22.11
N ARG A 226 -10.48 -3.18 23.04
CA ARG A 226 -10.57 -4.30 23.98
C ARG A 226 -10.56 -5.64 23.25
N GLY A 227 -9.62 -6.52 23.61
CA GLY A 227 -9.51 -7.88 23.08
C GLY A 227 -8.96 -8.00 21.66
N MET A 228 -8.60 -6.88 21.01
CA MET A 228 -7.95 -6.93 19.70
C MET A 228 -6.54 -7.54 19.80
N GLN A 229 -6.06 -8.09 18.68
CA GLN A 229 -4.76 -8.75 18.58
C GLN A 229 -3.63 -7.79 18.16
N ILE A 230 -3.68 -6.55 18.65
CA ILE A 230 -2.66 -5.53 18.33
C ILE A 230 -1.34 -5.91 19.00
N LEU A 231 -0.28 -5.94 18.21
CA LEU A 231 1.09 -6.25 18.66
C LEU A 231 1.89 -4.96 18.92
N ARG A 232 1.63 -3.90 18.16
CA ARG A 232 2.36 -2.63 18.23
C ARG A 232 1.38 -1.47 18.35
N LEU A 233 1.46 -0.75 19.47
CA LEU A 233 0.59 0.38 19.74
C LEU A 233 1.43 1.62 20.08
N ASN A 234 1.26 2.69 19.31
CA ASN A 234 1.78 4.01 19.64
C ASN A 234 0.61 4.99 19.85
N MET A 235 0.61 5.62 21.01
CA MET A 235 -0.39 6.58 21.45
C MET A 235 0.23 7.78 22.17
N THR A 236 1.53 8.01 21.99
CA THR A 236 2.22 9.15 22.62
C THR A 236 1.56 10.47 22.24
N GLY A 237 1.40 11.39 23.19
CA GLY A 237 0.80 12.69 22.92
C GLY A 237 -0.70 12.66 22.61
N SER A 238 -1.38 11.52 22.77
CA SER A 238 -2.84 11.44 22.78
C SER A 238 -3.44 11.92 24.12
N GLU A 239 -4.76 11.89 24.25
CA GLU A 239 -5.50 12.25 25.47
C GLU A 239 -5.90 11.02 26.32
N VAL A 240 -5.26 9.87 26.07
CA VAL A 240 -5.48 8.64 26.84
C VAL A 240 -4.96 8.79 28.27
N THR A 241 -5.79 8.40 29.24
CA THR A 241 -5.46 8.38 30.68
C THR A 241 -5.74 7.05 31.37
N ASP A 242 -6.57 6.19 30.78
CA ASP A 242 -6.96 4.88 31.31
C ASP A 242 -6.46 3.75 30.38
N LEU A 243 -5.57 2.91 30.88
CA LEU A 243 -5.00 1.78 30.15
C LEU A 243 -5.73 0.46 30.39
N THR A 244 -6.74 0.42 31.26
CA THR A 244 -7.50 -0.82 31.55
C THR A 244 -8.06 -1.53 30.31
N PRO A 245 -8.45 -0.85 29.20
CA PRO A 245 -8.87 -1.55 27.98
C PRO A 245 -7.79 -2.44 27.35
N LEU A 246 -6.51 -2.20 27.66
CA LEU A 246 -5.37 -2.96 27.11
C LEU A 246 -5.10 -4.28 27.85
N LYS A 247 -5.81 -4.56 28.93
CA LYS A 247 -5.60 -5.76 29.76
C LYS A 247 -5.72 -7.04 28.92
N GLY A 248 -4.68 -7.88 28.96
CA GLY A 248 -4.66 -9.18 28.30
C GLY A 248 -4.42 -9.14 26.78
N MET A 249 -4.19 -7.96 26.19
CA MET A 249 -3.80 -7.86 24.78
C MET A 249 -2.36 -8.33 24.56
N PRO A 250 -2.04 -8.96 23.41
CA PRO A 250 -0.71 -9.52 23.11
C PRO A 250 0.30 -8.45 22.66
N LEU A 251 0.31 -7.29 23.33
CA LEU A 251 1.19 -6.17 23.00
C LEU A 251 2.65 -6.60 23.13
N GLN A 252 3.43 -6.42 22.07
CA GLN A 252 4.88 -6.59 22.04
C GLN A 252 5.60 -5.26 22.22
N ARG A 253 5.00 -4.17 21.71
CA ARG A 253 5.53 -2.81 21.83
C ARG A 253 4.43 -1.82 22.19
N LEU A 254 4.66 -1.03 23.23
CA LEU A 254 3.79 0.06 23.64
C LEU A 254 4.58 1.37 23.73
N ILE A 255 4.12 2.39 23.02
CA ILE A 255 4.68 3.75 23.08
C ILE A 255 3.58 4.70 23.54
N PHE A 256 3.79 5.38 24.67
CA PHE A 256 2.76 6.21 25.29
C PHE A 256 3.37 7.33 26.14
N THR A 257 2.52 8.17 26.74
CA THR A 257 2.93 9.25 27.63
C THR A 257 2.65 8.87 29.09
N PRO A 258 3.62 8.34 29.86
CA PRO A 258 3.33 7.76 31.18
C PRO A 258 2.82 8.78 32.19
N SER A 259 3.24 10.05 32.08
CA SER A 259 2.82 11.14 32.96
C SER A 259 1.34 11.53 32.83
N LYS A 260 0.64 11.07 31.77
CA LYS A 260 -0.80 11.28 31.59
C LYS A 260 -1.65 10.16 32.21
N ILE A 261 -1.06 9.01 32.53
CA ILE A 261 -1.82 7.83 32.94
C ILE A 261 -2.25 7.94 34.40
N THR A 262 -3.55 7.82 34.63
CA THR A 262 -4.18 7.87 35.95
C THR A 262 -4.71 6.52 36.42
N LYS A 263 -4.87 5.56 35.49
CA LYS A 263 -5.48 4.25 35.75
C LYS A 263 -4.94 3.18 34.80
N GLY A 264 -4.81 1.94 35.28
CA GLY A 264 -4.48 0.79 34.43
C GLY A 264 -2.99 0.59 34.16
N ILE A 265 -2.08 1.30 34.85
CA ILE A 265 -0.64 1.11 34.62
C ILE A 265 -0.20 -0.32 34.97
N GLU A 266 -0.84 -0.92 35.98
CA GLU A 266 -0.64 -2.30 36.41
C GLU A 266 -0.95 -3.30 35.29
N VAL A 267 -1.93 -3.02 34.42
CA VAL A 267 -2.27 -3.93 33.31
C VAL A 267 -1.18 -4.01 32.26
N ILE A 268 -0.35 -2.95 32.16
CA ILE A 268 0.83 -2.93 31.28
C ILE A 268 2.03 -3.57 31.99
N ARG A 269 2.19 -3.34 33.30
CA ARG A 269 3.25 -3.95 34.10
C ARG A 269 3.16 -5.47 34.12
N ASP A 270 1.93 -5.98 34.24
CA ASP A 270 1.66 -7.42 34.31
C ASP A 270 1.55 -8.07 32.92
N ASN A 271 1.77 -7.32 31.83
CA ASN A 271 1.66 -7.84 30.47
C ASN A 271 2.91 -8.69 30.12
N PRO A 272 2.77 -10.03 29.95
CA PRO A 272 3.91 -10.92 29.76
C PRO A 272 4.47 -10.90 28.33
N THR A 273 3.73 -10.38 27.36
CA THR A 273 4.17 -10.33 25.95
C THR A 273 4.97 -9.08 25.62
N LEU A 274 4.95 -8.09 26.52
CA LEU A 274 5.50 -6.77 26.28
C LEU A 274 7.03 -6.80 26.34
N GLN A 275 7.67 -6.59 25.19
CA GLN A 275 9.12 -6.59 25.06
C GLN A 275 9.68 -5.18 25.13
N GLY A 276 9.00 -4.23 24.47
CA GLY A 276 9.45 -2.85 24.30
C GLY A 276 8.47 -1.83 24.84
N ILE A 277 8.95 -0.89 25.65
CA ILE A 277 8.17 0.25 26.12
C ILE A 277 8.94 1.54 25.85
N GLY A 278 8.28 2.54 25.28
CA GLY A 278 8.89 3.82 24.95
C GLY A 278 8.01 5.01 25.24
N THR A 279 8.64 6.20 25.30
CA THR A 279 7.93 7.49 25.36
C THR A 279 7.90 8.21 24.01
N ASN A 280 8.68 7.74 23.03
CA ASN A 280 8.68 8.13 21.63
C ASN A 280 9.23 6.96 20.78
N PHE A 281 9.16 7.09 19.45
CA PHE A 281 9.55 6.03 18.52
C PHE A 281 11.05 5.69 18.55
N ASP A 282 11.89 6.70 18.76
CA ASP A 282 13.36 6.54 18.75
C ASP A 282 13.93 5.96 20.06
N ASN A 283 13.14 5.97 21.14
CA ASN A 283 13.56 5.58 22.48
C ASN A 283 12.63 4.51 23.07
N VAL A 284 12.63 3.33 22.45
CA VAL A 284 11.97 2.13 22.98
C VAL A 284 13.00 1.30 23.74
N LYS A 285 12.74 1.08 25.03
CA LYS A 285 13.58 0.31 25.95
C LYS A 285 12.99 -1.08 26.18
N ALA A 286 13.81 -2.00 26.67
CA ALA A 286 13.30 -3.25 27.21
C ALA A 286 12.30 -2.97 28.35
N ALA A 287 11.23 -3.76 28.46
CA ALA A 287 10.20 -3.54 29.47
C ALA A 287 10.75 -3.46 30.91
N ALA A 288 11.71 -4.32 31.26
CA ALA A 288 12.37 -4.30 32.58
C ALA A 288 13.11 -2.98 32.86
N GLU A 289 13.82 -2.44 31.87
CA GLU A 289 14.53 -1.16 31.98
C GLU A 289 13.55 0.01 32.13
N PHE A 290 12.44 0.01 31.36
CA PHE A 290 11.39 1.00 31.50
C PHE A 290 10.80 1.02 32.92
N TRP A 291 10.53 -0.16 33.50
CA TRP A 291 9.96 -0.24 34.85
C TRP A 291 10.92 0.22 35.93
N GLN A 292 12.22 -0.02 35.79
CA GLN A 292 13.23 0.55 36.68
C GLN A 292 13.19 2.08 36.66
N GLU A 293 13.09 2.69 35.48
CA GLU A 293 12.98 4.15 35.35
C GLU A 293 11.65 4.68 35.89
N TYR A 294 10.55 3.94 35.68
CA TYR A 294 9.23 4.30 36.18
C TYR A 294 9.19 4.30 37.71
N ASP A 295 9.73 3.26 38.34
CA ASP A 295 9.79 3.10 39.80
C ASP A 295 10.74 4.12 40.45
N ALA A 296 11.80 4.52 39.74
CA ALA A 296 12.66 5.64 40.12
C ALA A 296 11.98 7.02 39.98
N GLY A 297 10.74 7.09 39.48
CA GLY A 297 9.95 8.31 39.38
C GLY A 297 10.29 9.21 38.19
N LYS A 298 11.03 8.71 37.18
CA LYS A 298 11.50 9.48 36.02
C LYS A 298 10.38 10.13 35.19
N PHE A 299 9.17 9.57 35.24
CA PHE A 299 8.03 10.02 34.41
C PHE A 299 6.96 10.79 35.19
N LYS A 300 7.21 11.17 36.44
CA LYS A 300 6.29 12.06 37.17
C LYS A 300 6.24 13.43 36.47
N LYS A 301 5.07 14.08 36.47
CA LYS A 301 4.96 15.48 36.01
C LYS A 301 5.92 16.31 36.86
N GLN A 302 6.80 17.08 36.22
CA GLN A 302 7.50 18.15 36.91
C GLN A 302 6.44 19.20 37.26
N GLU A 303 6.39 19.57 38.55
CA GLU A 303 5.45 20.56 39.09
C GLU A 303 5.64 21.95 38.48
#